data_AF-A0A2N2PSW8-F1
#
_entry.id   AF-A0A2N2PSW8-F1
#
_cell.length_a   1.000
_cell.length_b   1.000
_cell.length_c   1.000
_cell.angle_alpha   90.00
_cell.angle_beta   90.00
_cell.angle_gamma   90.00
#
_symmetry.space_group_name_H-M   'P 1'
#
loop_
_entity.id
_entity.type
_entity.pdbx_description
1 polymer ?
#
loop_
_entity_poly.entity_id
_entity_poly.type
_entity_poly.pdbx_seq_one_letter_code
_entity_poly.pdbx_strand_id
1 'polypeptide(L)'
;MLLAALFLILIGLCDWYYVLYCLILTAVVLAWAAWRALLTWRADVIARRRTAPSQHLARPGSVYPRVVAATAGAWLIFGLALSPLLAPMIQEAQQFSFMVPETSQSRTLSADLLAFVTPQEFHPLWGAWAREQTRNLTSTVSEHQVFAGFTALGLAGLGLWAGWTSARRRAGDHRPPFPGPWPLTLLTFFLLALGPVLHVGGRTALLPGGREISLPYGWLMQVIPFVKISRSVSRFDVMVMLALAVLAAFGLAWLAQRGNGGRLAAAAAIGLILFEFLPAPYPMSPPDTPDFYAALARDPRDGAVLNLPMNWDRPGYLLYQTTHGKPLTVAYISREDPRTLTARMPVLQHFRHLEPDIIDFDLAAQGQQVLSDLDVRWVVLDRYKMPDGRERAVTEALAHQIFGDQPPIYQ
;
A
#
# COMPACT_ATOMS: atom_id res chain seq x y z
N MET A 1 20.98 15.35 6.21
CA MET A 1 20.69 15.55 4.77
C MET A 1 21.13 14.35 3.95
N LEU A 2 22.44 14.05 3.83
CA LEU A 2 22.93 12.94 2.99
C LEU A 2 22.32 11.57 3.33
N LEU A 3 22.25 11.20 4.61
CA LEU A 3 21.57 9.95 5.02
C LEU A 3 20.08 9.95 4.65
N ALA A 4 19.38 11.07 4.82
CA ALA A 4 17.98 11.18 4.44
C ALA A 4 17.79 11.02 2.92
N ALA A 5 18.69 11.60 2.11
CA ALA A 5 18.69 11.43 0.66
C ALA A 5 18.96 9.96 0.27
N LEU A 6 19.97 9.32 0.89
CA LEU A 6 20.29 7.92 0.66
C LEU A 6 19.09 7.01 0.95
N PHE A 7 18.47 7.16 2.13
CA PHE A 7 17.31 6.35 2.48
C PHE A 7 16.11 6.65 1.58
N LEU A 8 15.90 7.90 1.16
CA LEU A 8 14.84 8.25 0.23
C LEU A 8 15.06 7.61 -1.17
N ILE A 9 16.31 7.54 -1.64
CA ILE A 9 16.67 6.84 -2.88
C ILE A 9 16.41 5.34 -2.75
N LEU A 10 16.88 4.71 -1.66
CA LEU A 10 16.65 3.28 -1.42
C LEU A 10 15.15 2.97 -1.33
N ILE A 11 14.37 3.84 -0.70
CA ILE A 11 12.92 3.76 -0.66
C ILE A 11 12.33 3.84 -2.07
N GLY A 12 12.76 4.81 -2.89
CA GLY A 12 12.26 4.96 -4.27
C GLY A 12 12.63 3.81 -5.21
N LEU A 13 13.73 3.12 -4.95
CA LEU A 13 14.10 1.90 -5.67
C LEU A 13 13.32 0.66 -5.20
N CYS A 14 12.65 0.74 -4.04
CA CYS A 14 11.89 -0.36 -3.46
C CYS A 14 10.39 -0.23 -3.75
N ASP A 15 9.76 0.89 -3.37
CA ASP A 15 8.32 1.11 -3.58
C ASP A 15 7.97 2.61 -3.60
N TRP A 16 7.24 3.02 -4.64
CA TRP A 16 6.78 4.40 -4.84
C TRP A 16 5.72 4.85 -3.81
N TYR A 17 4.98 3.93 -3.18
CA TYR A 17 4.09 4.27 -2.07
C TYR A 17 4.88 4.90 -0.92
N TYR A 18 6.02 4.31 -0.55
CA TYR A 18 6.85 4.85 0.52
C TYR A 18 7.48 6.20 0.17
N VAL A 19 7.78 6.48 -1.11
CA VAL A 19 8.20 7.83 -1.54
C VAL A 19 7.08 8.85 -1.30
N LEU A 20 5.84 8.50 -1.66
CA LEU A 20 4.67 9.34 -1.37
C LEU A 20 4.51 9.56 0.13
N TYR A 21 4.72 8.53 0.96
CA TYR A 21 4.65 8.64 2.41
C TYR A 21 5.75 9.56 2.95
N CYS A 22 6.97 9.44 2.44
CA CYS A 22 8.07 10.35 2.80
C CYS A 22 7.79 11.79 2.37
N LEU A 23 7.13 12.01 1.23
CA LEU A 23 6.72 13.34 0.77
C LEU A 23 5.71 13.98 1.73
N ILE A 24 4.65 13.23 2.08
CA ILE A 24 3.62 13.69 3.02
C ILE A 24 4.22 13.90 4.41
N LEU A 25 5.08 12.98 4.88
CA LEU A 25 5.79 13.13 6.15
C LEU A 25 6.69 14.36 6.14
N THR A 26 7.38 14.65 5.04
CA THR A 26 8.17 15.88 4.88
C THR A 26 7.28 17.10 5.05
N ALA A 27 6.12 17.14 4.41
CA ALA A 27 5.17 18.24 4.55
C ALA A 27 4.68 18.40 6.01
N VAL A 28 4.38 17.29 6.70
CA VAL A 28 4.01 17.29 8.13
C VAL A 28 5.13 17.84 9.01
N VAL A 29 6.38 17.41 8.78
CA VAL A 29 7.55 17.89 9.53
C VAL A 29 7.80 19.38 9.29
N LEU A 30 7.66 19.85 8.05
CA LEU A 30 7.79 21.26 7.70
C LEU A 30 6.68 22.10 8.35
N ALA A 31 5.43 21.64 8.31
CA ALA A 31 4.31 22.31 8.97
C ALA A 31 4.52 22.41 10.49
N TRP A 32 4.98 21.32 11.12
CA TRP A 32 5.33 21.31 12.53
C TRP A 32 6.50 22.25 12.85
N ALA A 33 7.55 22.26 12.04
CA ALA A 33 8.70 23.14 12.22
C ALA A 33 8.32 24.63 12.05
N ALA A 34 7.47 24.95 11.07
CA ALA A 34 6.93 26.29 10.86
C ALA A 34 6.09 26.75 12.05
N TRP A 35 5.17 25.90 12.51
CA TRP A 35 4.35 26.15 13.70
C TRP A 35 5.21 26.44 14.93
N ARG A 36 6.27 25.66 15.14
CA ARG A 36 7.22 25.88 16.24
C ARG A 36 8.00 27.18 16.11
N ALA A 37 8.48 27.51 14.92
CA ALA A 37 9.16 28.78 14.68
C ALA A 37 8.25 29.97 14.99
N LEU A 38 6.96 29.87 14.64
CA LEU A 38 5.96 30.89 14.96
C LEU A 38 5.73 31.02 16.47
N LEU A 39 5.64 29.90 17.20
CA LEU A 39 5.49 29.91 18.66
C LEU A 39 6.70 30.54 19.36
N THR A 40 7.92 30.18 18.95
CA THR A 40 9.14 30.79 19.52
C THR A 40 9.19 32.27 19.23
N TRP A 41 8.92 32.68 17.98
CA TRP A 41 8.91 34.09 17.60
C TRP A 41 7.89 34.89 18.42
N ARG A 42 6.68 34.36 18.64
CA ARG A 42 5.68 35.00 19.50
C ARG A 42 6.16 35.15 20.95
N ALA A 43 6.78 34.12 21.51
CA ALA A 43 7.32 34.16 22.86
C ALA A 43 8.43 35.22 23.00
N ASP A 44 9.33 35.31 22.00
CA ASP A 44 10.40 36.31 21.98
C ASP A 44 9.88 37.74 21.86
N VAL A 45 8.86 37.97 21.03
CA VAL A 45 8.21 39.29 20.90
C VAL A 45 7.57 39.71 22.23
N ILE A 46 6.91 38.78 22.93
CA ILE A 46 6.31 39.04 24.25
C ILE A 46 7.40 39.32 25.29
N ALA A 47 8.50 38.55 25.29
CA ALA A 47 9.63 38.77 26.19
C ALA A 47 10.30 40.14 25.96
N ARG A 48 10.53 40.51 24.70
CA ARG A 48 11.10 41.83 24.32
C ARG A 48 10.25 43.02 24.75
N ARG A 49 8.93 42.85 24.87
CA ARG A 49 8.03 43.89 25.41
C ARG A 49 8.12 44.04 26.93
N ARG A 50 8.70 43.06 27.65
CA ARG A 50 8.77 43.02 29.12
C ARG A 50 10.14 43.38 29.71
N THR A 51 11.23 43.34 28.95
CA THR A 51 12.60 43.56 29.45
C THR A 51 13.34 44.66 28.69
N ALA A 52 14.07 45.53 29.40
CA ALA A 52 14.92 46.58 28.83
C ALA A 52 16.03 46.01 27.89
N PRO A 53 16.56 46.80 26.94
CA PRO A 53 17.16 46.31 25.69
C PRO A 53 18.63 45.88 25.81
N SER A 54 19.03 45.24 26.91
CA SER A 54 20.42 44.82 27.11
C SER A 54 20.53 43.46 27.79
N GLN A 55 20.52 42.40 26.98
CA GLN A 55 21.42 41.24 27.11
C GLN A 55 21.12 40.19 26.02
N HIS A 56 22.17 39.85 25.28
CA HIS A 56 22.34 38.77 24.28
C HIS A 56 21.08 38.07 23.73
N LEU A 57 20.70 38.51 22.52
CA LEU A 57 19.78 37.81 21.62
C LEU A 57 20.30 36.40 21.29
N ALA A 58 19.75 35.36 21.91
CA ALA A 58 19.72 34.05 21.27
C ALA A 58 18.90 34.20 19.98
N ARG A 59 19.50 34.02 18.80
CA ARG A 59 18.79 34.09 17.50
C ARG A 59 17.71 33.00 17.46
N PRO A 60 16.42 33.31 17.69
CA PRO A 60 15.36 32.33 17.62
C PRO A 60 14.90 32.33 16.17
N GLY A 61 15.31 31.31 15.41
CA GLY A 61 14.88 31.23 14.01
C GLY A 61 15.73 30.41 13.06
N SER A 62 16.83 29.78 13.51
CA SER A 62 17.68 28.99 12.59
C SER A 62 17.16 27.57 12.31
N VAL A 63 16.22 27.04 13.11
CA VAL A 63 15.80 25.64 12.98
C VAL A 63 14.92 25.43 11.75
N TYR A 64 13.89 26.24 11.54
CA TYR A 64 13.01 26.12 10.38
C TYR A 64 13.75 26.22 9.03
N PRO A 65 14.55 27.27 8.75
CA PRO A 65 15.27 27.35 7.47
C PRO A 65 16.29 26.23 7.30
N ARG A 66 16.91 25.73 8.38
CA ARG A 66 17.80 24.55 8.32
C ARG A 66 17.03 23.28 7.97
N VAL A 67 15.86 23.06 8.55
CA VAL A 67 15.01 21.90 8.23
C VAL A 67 14.57 21.98 6.77
N VAL A 68 14.07 23.14 6.32
CA VAL A 68 13.69 23.38 4.92
C VAL A 68 14.86 23.12 3.98
N ALA A 69 16.04 23.70 4.24
CA ALA A 69 17.23 23.48 3.41
C ALA A 69 17.67 22.01 3.39
N ALA A 70 17.63 21.33 4.54
CA ALA A 70 18.01 19.93 4.64
C ALA A 70 17.02 19.00 3.92
N THR A 71 15.71 19.26 4.00
CA THR A 71 14.71 18.47 3.27
C THR A 71 14.75 18.77 1.78
N ALA A 72 14.87 20.04 1.38
CA ALA A 72 14.99 20.44 -0.02
C ALA A 72 16.25 19.83 -0.65
N GLY A 73 17.39 19.89 0.04
CA GLY A 73 18.63 19.25 -0.41
C GLY A 73 18.49 17.72 -0.54
N ALA A 74 17.77 17.06 0.38
CA ALA A 74 17.54 15.62 0.28
C ALA A 74 16.64 15.25 -0.93
N TRP A 75 15.55 16.00 -1.15
CA TRP A 75 14.66 15.80 -2.31
C TRP A 75 15.33 16.14 -3.64
N LEU A 76 16.22 17.15 -3.67
CA LEU A 76 17.01 17.47 -4.85
C LEU A 76 17.98 16.33 -5.20
N ILE A 77 18.73 15.82 -4.22
CA ILE A 77 19.64 14.68 -4.43
C ILE A 77 18.85 13.45 -4.92
N PHE A 78 17.69 13.16 -4.30
CA PHE A 78 16.80 12.09 -4.75
C PHE A 78 16.34 12.27 -6.20
N GLY A 79 15.83 13.46 -6.53
CA GLY A 79 15.32 13.76 -7.87
C GLY A 79 16.39 13.67 -8.94
N LEU A 80 17.62 14.14 -8.65
CA LEU A 80 18.76 14.00 -9.55
C LEU A 80 19.19 12.54 -9.69
N ALA A 81 19.35 11.81 -8.58
CA ALA A 81 19.79 10.42 -8.59
C ALA A 81 18.81 9.49 -9.33
N LEU A 82 17.50 9.69 -9.16
CA LEU A 82 16.47 8.91 -9.85
C LEU A 82 15.94 9.57 -11.13
N SER A 83 16.53 10.68 -11.59
CA SER A 83 16.10 11.34 -12.83
C SER A 83 16.06 10.43 -14.06
N PRO A 84 16.98 9.46 -14.28
CA PRO A 84 16.90 8.55 -15.42
C PRO A 84 15.66 7.64 -15.39
N LEU A 85 15.08 7.43 -14.21
CA LEU A 85 13.86 6.64 -14.01
C LEU A 85 12.62 7.54 -13.97
N LEU A 86 12.67 8.66 -13.26
CA LEU A 86 11.55 9.58 -13.08
C LEU A 86 11.16 10.28 -14.39
N ALA A 87 12.13 10.68 -15.21
CA ALA A 87 11.85 11.40 -16.46
C ALA A 87 10.99 10.57 -17.43
N PRO A 88 11.36 9.32 -17.81
CA PRO A 88 10.51 8.51 -18.68
C PRO A 88 9.17 8.14 -18.02
N MET A 89 9.13 7.91 -16.69
CA MET A 89 7.87 7.65 -15.99
C MET A 89 6.89 8.82 -16.07
N ILE A 90 7.38 10.05 -15.88
CA ILE A 90 6.55 11.27 -15.96
C ILE A 90 6.07 11.46 -17.40
N GLN A 91 6.95 11.27 -18.38
CA GLN A 91 6.59 11.37 -19.80
C GLN A 91 5.49 10.37 -20.16
N GLU A 92 5.64 9.11 -19.76
CA GLU A 92 4.66 8.06 -20.01
C GLU A 92 3.30 8.38 -19.36
N ALA A 93 3.30 8.83 -18.10
CA ALA A 93 2.09 9.18 -17.35
C ALA A 93 1.40 10.47 -17.84
N GLN A 94 2.09 11.30 -18.61
CA GLN A 94 1.51 12.48 -19.27
C GLN A 94 0.89 12.12 -20.61
N GLN A 95 1.42 11.12 -21.31
CA GLN A 95 0.94 10.70 -22.63
C GLN A 95 -0.19 9.67 -22.54
N PHE A 96 -0.20 8.84 -21.49
CA PHE A 96 -1.13 7.72 -21.37
C PHE A 96 -1.79 7.67 -19.99
N SER A 97 -2.92 6.97 -19.91
CA SER A 97 -3.72 6.82 -18.69
C SER A 97 -3.97 5.38 -18.26
N PHE A 98 -3.45 4.38 -19.00
CA PHE A 98 -3.66 2.96 -18.70
C PHE A 98 -3.10 2.54 -17.32
N MET A 99 -2.19 3.33 -16.73
CA MET A 99 -1.72 3.11 -15.37
C MET A 99 -2.65 3.63 -14.28
N VAL A 100 -3.64 4.46 -14.64
CA VAL A 100 -4.60 5.02 -13.69
C VAL A 100 -5.70 3.97 -13.45
N PRO A 101 -5.81 3.43 -12.23
CA PRO A 101 -6.85 2.47 -11.89
C PRO A 101 -8.23 3.14 -11.88
N GLU A 102 -9.28 2.32 -11.98
CA GLU A 102 -10.65 2.79 -11.78
C GLU A 102 -10.82 3.46 -10.40
N THR A 103 -11.64 4.51 -10.36
CA THR A 103 -11.91 5.25 -9.12
C THR A 103 -12.65 4.41 -8.06
N SER A 104 -13.35 3.36 -8.49
CA SER A 104 -13.96 2.34 -7.62
C SER A 104 -12.91 1.65 -6.74
N GLN A 105 -11.72 1.38 -7.28
CA GLN A 105 -10.68 0.63 -6.57
C GLN A 105 -10.15 1.40 -5.35
N SER A 106 -9.95 2.72 -5.46
CA SER A 106 -9.50 3.51 -4.30
C SER A 106 -10.56 3.60 -3.21
N ARG A 107 -11.85 3.54 -3.56
CA ARG A 107 -12.95 3.44 -2.59
C ARG A 107 -12.95 2.08 -1.91
N THR A 108 -12.90 0.99 -2.68
CA THR A 108 -12.93 -0.38 -2.16
C THR A 108 -11.72 -0.68 -1.28
N LEU A 109 -10.52 -0.22 -1.66
CA LEU A 109 -9.25 -0.46 -0.96
C LEU A 109 -8.93 0.59 0.12
N SER A 110 -9.96 1.29 0.63
CA SER A 110 -9.85 2.21 1.76
C SER A 110 -9.96 1.46 3.08
N ALA A 111 -9.33 1.98 4.14
CA ALA A 111 -9.53 1.44 5.48
C ALA A 111 -10.95 1.76 5.98
N ASP A 112 -11.62 0.77 6.55
CA ASP A 112 -12.84 0.98 7.33
C ASP A 112 -12.46 1.52 8.71
N LEU A 113 -13.25 2.45 9.26
CA LEU A 113 -12.98 3.01 10.58
C LEU A 113 -12.94 1.94 11.68
N LEU A 114 -13.82 0.93 11.60
CA LEU A 114 -13.87 -0.14 12.60
C LEU A 114 -12.66 -1.08 12.48
N ALA A 115 -12.02 -1.16 11.31
CA ALA A 115 -10.86 -2.03 11.11
C ALA A 115 -9.67 -1.67 12.03
N PHE A 116 -9.52 -0.40 12.41
CA PHE A 116 -8.48 0.03 13.36
C PHE A 116 -8.66 -0.50 14.78
N VAL A 117 -9.87 -0.93 15.15
CA VAL A 117 -10.20 -1.47 16.48
C VAL A 117 -10.68 -2.93 16.43
N THR A 118 -10.77 -3.52 15.25
CA THR A 118 -11.05 -4.95 15.07
C THR A 118 -9.73 -5.73 15.15
N PRO A 119 -9.56 -6.64 16.12
CA PRO A 119 -8.35 -7.46 16.27
C PRO A 119 -8.01 -8.27 15.03
N GLN A 120 -6.75 -8.62 14.89
CA GLN A 120 -6.26 -9.43 13.76
C GLN A 120 -6.93 -10.80 13.64
N GLU A 121 -7.23 -11.18 12.39
CA GLU A 121 -7.93 -12.41 12.02
C GLU A 121 -7.13 -13.70 12.24
N PHE A 122 -5.80 -13.59 12.36
CA PHE A 122 -4.91 -14.74 12.54
C PHE A 122 -4.64 -15.08 14.01
N HIS A 123 -5.25 -14.36 14.96
CA HIS A 123 -5.03 -14.64 16.37
C HIS A 123 -5.67 -15.97 16.81
N PRO A 124 -4.97 -16.84 17.57
CA PRO A 124 -5.48 -18.17 17.94
C PRO A 124 -6.76 -18.13 18.77
N LEU A 125 -6.95 -17.12 19.63
CA LEU A 125 -8.10 -17.09 20.57
C LEU A 125 -9.35 -16.42 20.01
N TRP A 126 -9.19 -15.38 19.19
CA TRP A 126 -10.30 -14.54 18.74
C TRP A 126 -10.34 -14.33 17.23
N GLY A 127 -9.43 -14.95 16.47
CA GLY A 127 -9.34 -14.78 15.03
C GLY A 127 -10.62 -15.18 14.30
N ALA A 128 -11.33 -16.22 14.78
CA ALA A 128 -12.61 -16.61 14.21
C ALA A 128 -13.71 -15.54 14.40
N TRP A 129 -13.75 -14.93 15.57
CA TRP A 129 -14.68 -13.81 15.83
C TRP A 129 -14.32 -12.59 15.00
N ALA A 130 -13.02 -12.24 14.92
CA ALA A 130 -12.53 -11.14 14.09
C ALA A 130 -12.92 -11.32 12.62
N ARG A 131 -12.71 -12.52 12.04
CA ARG A 131 -13.14 -12.85 10.66
C ARG A 131 -14.63 -12.67 10.43
N GLU A 132 -15.46 -13.01 11.40
CA GLU A 132 -16.91 -12.79 11.28
C GLU A 132 -17.24 -11.29 11.32
N GLN A 133 -16.55 -10.50 12.14
CA GLN A 133 -16.75 -9.05 12.17
C GLN A 133 -16.25 -8.36 10.89
N THR A 134 -15.18 -8.86 10.28
CA THR A 134 -14.59 -8.27 9.08
C THR A 134 -15.22 -8.76 7.78
N ARG A 135 -16.08 -9.79 7.82
CA ARG A 135 -16.69 -10.41 6.65
C ARG A 135 -17.42 -9.44 5.71
N ASN A 136 -18.00 -8.39 6.28
CA ASN A 136 -18.75 -7.38 5.55
C ASN A 136 -17.90 -6.18 5.12
N LEU A 137 -16.63 -6.12 5.50
CA LEU A 137 -15.74 -5.05 5.06
C LEU A 137 -15.54 -5.11 3.56
N THR A 138 -15.38 -3.93 2.95
CA THR A 138 -15.40 -3.77 1.49
C THR A 138 -14.15 -4.32 0.81
N SER A 139 -13.04 -4.47 1.54
CA SER A 139 -11.72 -4.80 1.00
C SER A 139 -11.27 -6.23 1.34
N THR A 140 -10.20 -6.70 0.71
CA THR A 140 -9.59 -8.00 1.01
C THR A 140 -8.92 -8.01 2.38
N VAL A 141 -8.66 -9.21 2.93
CA VAL A 141 -7.98 -9.39 4.24
C VAL A 141 -6.70 -8.56 4.35
N SER A 142 -5.88 -8.56 3.30
CA SER A 142 -4.64 -7.78 3.24
C SER A 142 -4.83 -6.26 3.34
N GLU A 143 -6.01 -5.75 3.02
CA GLU A 143 -6.28 -4.31 2.92
C GLU A 143 -7.11 -3.80 4.10
N HIS A 144 -7.91 -4.63 4.79
CA HIS A 144 -8.60 -4.23 6.03
C HIS A 144 -7.90 -4.66 7.32
N GLN A 145 -6.78 -5.38 7.26
CA GLN A 145 -6.02 -5.75 8.46
C GLN A 145 -5.13 -4.60 8.96
N VAL A 146 -5.77 -3.54 9.48
CA VAL A 146 -5.15 -2.28 9.97
C VAL A 146 -5.33 -2.09 11.48
N PHE A 147 -5.40 -3.19 12.23
CA PHE A 147 -5.63 -3.17 13.67
C PHE A 147 -4.53 -2.39 14.42
N ALA A 148 -4.93 -1.33 15.13
CA ALA A 148 -3.98 -0.43 15.82
C ALA A 148 -3.41 -1.03 17.13
N GLY A 149 -4.06 -2.04 17.72
CA GLY A 149 -3.68 -2.58 19.03
C GLY A 149 -4.22 -1.75 20.19
N PHE A 150 -5.01 -2.36 21.08
CA PHE A 150 -5.59 -1.65 22.22
C PHE A 150 -4.51 -1.20 23.20
N THR A 151 -3.52 -2.05 23.47
CA THR A 151 -2.40 -1.71 24.34
C THR A 151 -1.53 -0.61 23.74
N ALA A 152 -1.28 -0.66 22.42
CA ALA A 152 -0.53 0.38 21.71
C ALA A 152 -1.25 1.74 21.73
N LEU A 153 -2.58 1.77 21.50
CA LEU A 153 -3.41 2.96 21.63
C LEU A 153 -3.37 3.53 23.06
N GLY A 154 -3.51 2.68 24.08
CA GLY A 154 -3.45 3.09 25.48
C GLY A 154 -2.09 3.71 25.86
N LEU A 155 -0.99 3.08 25.44
CA LEU A 155 0.37 3.59 25.65
C LEU A 155 0.63 4.88 24.86
N ALA A 156 0.12 5.00 23.63
CA ALA A 156 0.23 6.22 22.86
C ALA A 156 -0.51 7.37 23.55
N GLY A 157 -1.73 7.14 24.04
CA GLY A 157 -2.48 8.11 24.85
C GLY A 157 -1.72 8.51 26.12
N LEU A 158 -1.10 7.54 26.80
CA LEU A 158 -0.25 7.80 27.97
C LEU A 158 1.00 8.62 27.62
N GLY A 159 1.65 8.33 26.51
CA GLY A 159 2.80 9.08 25.99
C GLY A 159 2.43 10.52 25.64
N LEU A 160 1.28 10.75 25.00
CA LEU A 160 0.75 12.07 24.72
C LEU A 160 0.50 12.86 26.02
N TRP A 161 -0.17 12.23 27.00
CA TRP A 161 -0.47 12.86 28.27
C TRP A 161 0.79 13.17 29.11
N ALA A 162 1.74 12.23 29.17
CA ALA A 162 3.04 12.43 29.82
C ALA A 162 3.82 13.59 29.17
N GLY A 163 3.79 13.65 27.84
CA GLY A 163 4.37 14.73 27.05
C GLY A 163 3.80 16.09 27.39
N TRP A 164 2.47 16.17 27.37
CA TRP A 164 1.73 17.40 27.61
C TRP A 164 1.90 17.92 29.05
N THR A 165 1.82 17.05 30.05
CA THR A 165 2.05 17.43 31.46
C THR A 165 3.48 17.91 31.69
N SER A 166 4.47 17.27 31.07
CA SER A 166 5.87 17.67 31.17
C SER A 166 6.18 18.97 30.42
N ALA A 167 5.50 19.23 29.31
CA ALA A 167 5.61 20.49 28.56
C ALA A 167 5.06 21.67 29.39
N ARG A 168 3.93 21.48 30.08
CA ARG A 168 3.37 22.50 30.99
C ARG A 168 4.30 22.85 32.16
N ARG A 169 4.99 21.87 32.72
CA ARG A 169 5.95 22.07 33.84
C ARG A 169 7.25 22.76 33.40
N ARG A 170 7.58 22.72 32.11
CA ARG A 170 8.81 23.29 31.54
C ARG A 170 8.53 24.53 30.68
N ALA A 171 7.48 25.29 31.00
CA ALA A 171 7.18 26.56 30.35
C ALA A 171 8.35 27.55 30.58
N GLY A 172 9.31 27.58 29.65
CA GLY A 172 10.56 28.35 29.75
C GLY A 172 11.78 27.65 29.11
N ASP A 173 11.74 26.34 28.90
CA ASP A 173 12.80 25.60 28.21
C ASP A 173 12.65 25.72 26.68
N HIS A 174 13.75 26.00 25.96
CA HIS A 174 13.79 26.16 24.50
C HIS A 174 13.82 24.81 23.75
N ARG A 175 13.90 23.69 24.49
CA ARG A 175 13.84 22.35 23.90
C ARG A 175 12.49 22.10 23.22
N PRO A 176 12.44 21.34 22.11
CA PRO A 176 11.18 20.97 21.46
C PRO A 176 10.20 20.37 22.47
N PRO A 177 8.96 20.89 22.56
CA PRO A 177 7.94 20.23 23.34
C PRO A 177 7.69 18.85 22.73
N PHE A 178 7.85 17.86 23.58
CA PHE A 178 7.38 16.51 23.37
C PHE A 178 5.87 16.55 23.08
N PRO A 179 5.33 15.75 22.13
CA PRO A 179 5.90 14.58 21.45
C PRO A 179 6.38 14.82 19.99
N GLY A 180 6.84 16.03 19.61
CA GLY A 180 7.34 16.27 18.25
C GLY A 180 6.23 16.29 17.17
N PRO A 181 6.53 15.96 15.89
CA PRO A 181 5.54 15.95 14.81
C PRO A 181 4.63 14.72 14.80
N TRP A 182 4.92 13.71 15.62
CA TRP A 182 4.29 12.39 15.56
C TRP A 182 2.76 12.36 15.74
N PRO A 183 2.11 13.17 16.60
CA PRO A 183 0.65 13.20 16.64
C PRO A 183 0.02 13.74 15.36
N LEU A 184 0.68 14.73 14.73
CA LEU A 184 0.25 15.26 13.44
C LEU A 184 0.45 14.20 12.36
N THR A 185 1.59 13.49 12.36
CA THR A 185 1.82 12.34 11.49
C THR A 185 0.73 11.29 11.64
N LEU A 186 0.44 10.85 12.87
CA LEU A 186 -0.59 9.86 13.17
C LEU A 186 -1.94 10.29 12.60
N LEU A 187 -2.38 11.52 12.91
CA LEU A 187 -3.66 12.05 12.45
C LEU A 187 -3.72 12.18 10.93
N THR A 188 -2.67 12.72 10.29
CA THR A 188 -2.62 12.88 8.83
C THR A 188 -2.72 11.53 8.13
N PHE A 189 -1.89 10.56 8.49
CA PHE A 189 -1.89 9.26 7.82
C PHE A 189 -3.13 8.43 8.14
N PHE A 190 -3.70 8.57 9.36
CA PHE A 190 -4.98 7.94 9.70
C PHE A 190 -6.11 8.47 8.82
N LEU A 191 -6.23 9.79 8.67
CA LEU A 191 -7.24 10.40 7.82
C LEU A 191 -7.06 10.05 6.34
N LEU A 192 -5.82 9.89 5.87
CA LEU A 192 -5.55 9.46 4.50
C LEU A 192 -5.86 7.97 4.30
N ALA A 193 -5.57 7.10 5.27
CA ALA A 193 -5.84 5.66 5.20
C ALA A 193 -7.34 5.34 5.06
N LEU A 194 -8.20 6.17 5.64
CA LEU A 194 -9.67 6.07 5.50
C LEU A 194 -10.16 6.34 4.06
N GLY A 195 -9.30 6.85 3.17
CA GLY A 195 -9.60 7.00 1.76
C GLY A 195 -10.45 8.19 1.37
N PRO A 196 -11.06 8.20 0.16
CA PRO A 196 -11.79 9.36 -0.34
C PRO A 196 -13.16 9.55 0.33
N VAL A 197 -13.74 8.48 0.87
CA VAL A 197 -15.03 8.48 1.57
C VAL A 197 -14.94 7.61 2.81
N LEU A 198 -15.64 8.00 3.88
CA LEU A 198 -15.60 7.25 5.14
C LEU A 198 -16.42 5.96 5.02
N HIS A 199 -15.81 4.82 5.38
CA HIS A 199 -16.50 3.54 5.58
C HIS A 199 -16.56 3.19 7.07
N VAL A 200 -17.71 2.66 7.50
CA VAL A 200 -17.94 2.19 8.87
C VAL A 200 -18.70 0.87 8.82
N GLY A 201 -18.08 -0.21 9.27
CA GLY A 201 -18.68 -1.54 9.30
C GLY A 201 -19.08 -2.06 7.91
N GLY A 202 -18.27 -1.78 6.89
CA GLY A 202 -18.50 -2.23 5.52
C GLY A 202 -19.48 -1.37 4.72
N ARG A 203 -19.94 -0.25 5.29
CA ARG A 203 -20.88 0.66 4.63
C ARG A 203 -20.29 2.06 4.50
N THR A 204 -20.55 2.70 3.37
CA THR A 204 -20.22 4.12 3.20
C THR A 204 -21.06 4.96 4.17
N ALA A 205 -20.38 5.75 5.00
CA ALA A 205 -21.03 6.61 5.97
C ALA A 205 -21.65 7.83 5.29
N LEU A 206 -22.90 8.13 5.67
CA LEU A 206 -23.70 9.20 5.07
C LEU A 206 -24.00 10.28 6.10
N LEU A 207 -23.95 11.54 5.66
CA LEU A 207 -24.46 12.68 6.39
C LEU A 207 -26.00 12.66 6.43
N PRO A 208 -26.62 13.38 7.37
CA PRO A 208 -28.04 13.69 7.30
C PRO A 208 -28.38 14.28 5.92
N GLY A 209 -29.29 13.64 5.17
CA GLY A 209 -29.61 13.98 3.78
C GLY A 209 -28.96 13.08 2.71
N GLY A 210 -28.30 11.99 3.10
CA GLY A 210 -27.85 10.92 2.17
C GLY A 210 -26.57 11.20 1.41
N ARG A 211 -25.87 12.30 1.72
CA ARG A 211 -24.59 12.65 1.09
C ARG A 211 -23.43 11.88 1.72
N GLU A 212 -22.51 11.37 0.92
CA GLU A 212 -21.28 10.72 1.40
C GLU A 212 -20.42 11.70 2.22
N ILE A 213 -19.76 11.19 3.28
CA ILE A 213 -18.75 11.94 4.02
C ILE A 213 -17.44 11.90 3.23
N SER A 214 -17.13 13.00 2.52
CA SER A 214 -15.87 13.15 1.78
C SER A 214 -14.69 13.43 2.71
N LEU A 215 -13.56 12.78 2.45
CA LEU A 215 -12.34 12.85 3.25
C LEU A 215 -11.17 13.50 2.48
N PRO A 216 -10.08 13.93 3.16
CA PRO A 216 -8.99 14.67 2.53
C PRO A 216 -8.34 13.97 1.33
N TYR A 217 -8.28 12.64 1.33
CA TYR A 217 -7.70 11.88 0.20
C TYR A 217 -8.48 12.10 -1.10
N GLY A 218 -9.80 12.22 -1.04
CA GLY A 218 -10.64 12.46 -2.23
C GLY A 218 -10.32 13.81 -2.89
N TRP A 219 -10.04 14.83 -2.09
CA TRP A 219 -9.55 16.13 -2.59
C TRP A 219 -8.12 16.01 -3.16
N LEU A 220 -7.24 15.26 -2.48
CA LEU A 220 -5.86 15.05 -2.91
C LEU A 220 -5.77 14.42 -4.31
N MET A 221 -6.64 13.44 -4.59
CA MET A 221 -6.73 12.77 -5.89
C MET A 221 -7.09 13.72 -7.04
N GLN A 222 -7.80 14.81 -6.75
CA GLN A 222 -8.23 15.79 -7.76
C GLN A 222 -7.16 16.86 -8.00
N VAL A 223 -6.40 17.24 -6.97
CA VAL A 223 -5.48 18.38 -7.01
C VAL A 223 -4.05 17.97 -7.31
N ILE A 224 -3.57 16.87 -6.74
CA ILE A 224 -2.16 16.46 -6.89
C ILE A 224 -2.01 15.47 -8.04
N PRO A 225 -1.20 15.79 -9.07
CA PRO A 225 -0.92 14.88 -10.17
C PRO A 225 -0.40 13.53 -9.66
N PHE A 226 -0.71 12.47 -10.39
CA PHE A 226 -0.23 11.10 -10.14
C PHE A 226 -0.72 10.43 -8.85
N VAL A 227 -1.31 11.15 -7.87
CA VAL A 227 -1.90 10.52 -6.66
C VAL A 227 -2.99 9.51 -7.04
N LYS A 228 -3.77 9.80 -8.08
CA LYS A 228 -4.78 8.87 -8.61
C LYS A 228 -4.24 7.54 -9.13
N ILE A 229 -2.92 7.39 -9.34
CA ILE A 229 -2.27 6.13 -9.72
C ILE A 229 -2.15 5.18 -8.50
N SER A 230 -2.18 5.74 -7.28
CA SER A 230 -2.20 5.02 -6.02
C SER A 230 -3.63 4.56 -5.69
N ARG A 231 -3.84 3.25 -5.63
CA ARG A 231 -5.17 2.64 -5.36
C ARG A 231 -5.33 2.03 -3.98
N SER A 232 -4.27 1.50 -3.37
CA SER A 232 -4.35 0.80 -2.09
C SER A 232 -4.20 1.80 -0.95
N VAL A 233 -5.32 2.43 -0.59
CA VAL A 233 -5.31 3.59 0.30
C VAL A 233 -5.14 3.20 1.77
N SER A 234 -5.68 2.05 2.19
CA SER A 234 -5.50 1.56 3.57
C SER A 234 -4.03 1.40 3.97
N ARG A 235 -3.12 1.19 3.01
CA ARG A 235 -1.67 1.03 3.26
C ARG A 235 -0.98 2.27 3.83
N PHE A 236 -1.62 3.44 3.85
CA PHE A 236 -1.15 4.57 4.67
C PHE A 236 -1.07 4.20 6.16
N ASP A 237 -1.76 3.13 6.59
CA ASP A 237 -1.67 2.54 7.93
C ASP A 237 -0.23 2.19 8.36
N VAL A 238 0.69 1.88 7.43
CA VAL A 238 2.11 1.67 7.79
C VAL A 238 2.67 2.88 8.54
N MET A 239 2.28 4.09 8.13
CA MET A 239 2.69 5.33 8.78
C MET A 239 1.89 5.64 10.04
N VAL A 240 0.63 5.17 10.12
CA VAL A 240 -0.18 5.19 11.35
C VAL A 240 0.51 4.36 12.41
N MET A 241 0.82 3.10 12.11
CA MET A 241 1.51 2.16 13.00
C MET A 241 2.91 2.66 13.39
N LEU A 242 3.66 3.26 12.47
CA LEU A 242 4.94 3.90 12.80
C LEU A 242 4.76 5.03 13.82
N ALA A 243 3.85 5.97 13.56
CA ALA A 243 3.61 7.09 14.46
C ALA A 243 3.06 6.62 15.81
N LEU A 244 2.16 5.63 15.80
CA LEU A 244 1.60 5.01 16.99
C LEU A 244 2.68 4.33 17.83
N ALA A 245 3.60 3.57 17.21
CA ALA A 245 4.71 2.92 17.88
C ALA A 245 5.63 3.92 18.58
N VAL A 246 5.96 5.04 17.93
CA VAL A 246 6.78 6.10 18.56
C VAL A 246 6.05 6.71 19.76
N LEU A 247 4.74 6.98 19.65
CA LEU A 247 3.94 7.51 20.76
C LEU A 247 3.79 6.49 21.89
N ALA A 248 3.61 5.21 21.59
CA ALA A 248 3.53 4.13 22.56
C ALA A 248 4.86 3.94 23.31
N ALA A 249 5.99 4.04 22.62
CA ALA A 249 7.32 4.00 23.24
C ALA A 249 7.50 5.08 24.30
N PHE A 250 6.90 6.25 24.11
CA PHE A 250 6.87 7.30 25.12
C PHE A 250 6.03 6.95 26.35
N GLY A 251 4.87 6.32 26.17
CA GLY A 251 4.08 5.79 27.28
C GLY A 251 4.85 4.74 28.08
N LEU A 252 5.53 3.82 27.38
CA LEU A 252 6.39 2.81 28.00
C LEU A 252 7.55 3.44 28.79
N ALA A 253 8.25 4.40 28.20
CA ALA A 253 9.35 5.10 28.86
C ALA A 253 8.88 5.80 30.15
N TRP A 254 7.69 6.41 30.10
CA TRP A 254 7.10 7.08 31.25
C TRP A 254 6.67 6.09 32.36
N LEU A 255 6.19 4.90 32.01
CA LEU A 255 5.91 3.83 32.98
C LEU A 255 7.20 3.33 33.64
N ALA A 256 8.21 3.03 32.83
CA ALA A 256 9.48 2.48 33.31
C ALA A 256 10.23 3.40 34.29
N GLN A 257 9.95 4.71 34.24
CA GLN A 257 10.50 5.71 35.17
C GLN A 257 9.84 5.70 36.56
N ARG A 258 8.77 4.93 36.80
CA ARG A 258 8.07 4.82 38.11
C ARG A 258 8.62 3.74 39.06
N GLY A 259 9.90 3.41 38.92
CA GLY A 259 10.53 2.35 39.71
C GLY A 259 10.07 0.95 39.30
N ASN A 260 10.24 -0.04 40.18
CA ASN A 260 10.07 -1.46 39.84
C ASN A 260 8.67 -1.82 39.37
N GLY A 261 7.62 -1.30 40.02
CA GLY A 261 6.22 -1.54 39.60
C GLY A 261 5.93 -0.98 38.21
N GLY A 262 6.49 0.19 37.87
CA GLY A 262 6.37 0.78 36.54
C GLY A 262 7.10 0.00 35.45
N ARG A 263 8.29 -0.57 35.77
CA ARG A 263 9.02 -1.47 34.86
C ARG A 263 8.25 -2.76 34.62
N LEU A 264 7.63 -3.34 35.65
CA LEU A 264 6.77 -4.52 35.51
C LEU A 264 5.55 -4.21 34.64
N ALA A 265 4.90 -3.06 34.84
CA ALA A 265 3.79 -2.63 34.00
C ALA A 265 4.21 -2.42 32.53
N ALA A 266 5.38 -1.85 32.28
CA ALA A 266 5.93 -1.71 30.94
C ALA A 266 6.22 -3.08 30.29
N ALA A 267 6.79 -4.03 31.04
CA ALA A 267 7.03 -5.39 30.56
C ALA A 267 5.72 -6.13 30.27
N ALA A 268 4.71 -6.00 31.15
CA ALA A 268 3.38 -6.56 30.93
C ALA A 268 2.72 -5.95 29.67
N ALA A 269 2.85 -4.65 29.45
CA ALA A 269 2.33 -4.00 28.25
C ALA A 269 3.01 -4.49 26.97
N ILE A 270 4.33 -4.75 27.00
CA ILE A 270 5.02 -5.40 25.87
C ILE A 270 4.46 -6.80 25.62
N GLY A 271 4.27 -7.59 26.69
CA GLY A 271 3.64 -8.92 26.61
C GLY A 271 2.23 -8.87 26.01
N LEU A 272 1.43 -7.88 26.40
CA LEU A 272 0.09 -7.67 25.84
C LEU A 272 0.12 -7.26 24.37
N ILE A 273 1.07 -6.42 23.94
CA ILE A 273 1.26 -6.12 22.51
C ILE A 273 1.60 -7.40 21.74
N LEU A 274 2.59 -8.18 22.22
CA LEU A 274 2.97 -9.43 21.56
C LEU A 274 1.79 -10.41 21.48
N PHE A 275 0.97 -10.47 22.51
CA PHE A 275 -0.25 -11.26 22.55
C PHE A 275 -1.29 -10.73 21.55
N GLU A 276 -1.62 -9.43 21.58
CA GLU A 276 -2.59 -8.79 20.67
C GLU A 276 -2.28 -9.07 19.19
N PHE A 277 -1.00 -9.04 18.83
CA PHE A 277 -0.50 -9.20 17.46
C PHE A 277 0.01 -10.62 17.14
N LEU A 278 -0.18 -11.62 17.99
CA LEU A 278 0.28 -13.00 17.76
C LEU A 278 -0.49 -13.70 16.62
N PRO A 279 0.12 -14.01 15.46
CA PRO A 279 -0.55 -14.70 14.37
C PRO A 279 -0.10 -16.17 14.34
N ALA A 280 -0.56 -16.97 15.29
CA ALA A 280 -0.05 -18.33 15.51
C ALA A 280 -1.15 -19.41 15.38
N PRO A 281 -0.98 -20.43 14.51
CA PRO A 281 0.06 -20.56 13.49
C PRO A 281 -0.16 -19.57 12.33
N TYR A 282 0.93 -19.08 11.75
CA TYR A 282 0.82 -18.26 10.54
C TYR A 282 0.47 -19.17 9.35
N PRO A 283 -0.57 -18.85 8.56
CA PRO A 283 -0.98 -19.69 7.43
C PRO A 283 0.08 -19.61 6.33
N MET A 284 0.91 -20.64 6.22
CA MET A 284 1.89 -20.79 5.14
C MET A 284 1.38 -21.81 4.13
N SER A 285 1.51 -21.48 2.84
CA SER A 285 1.27 -22.42 1.74
C SER A 285 2.58 -22.68 0.99
N PRO A 286 2.95 -23.95 0.70
CA PRO A 286 4.07 -24.22 -0.19
C PRO A 286 3.76 -23.71 -1.60
N PRO A 287 4.78 -23.49 -2.46
CA PRO A 287 4.57 -23.28 -3.88
C PRO A 287 3.73 -24.42 -4.47
N ASP A 288 2.53 -24.09 -4.95
CA ASP A 288 1.56 -25.05 -5.50
C ASP A 288 1.69 -25.09 -7.03
N THR A 289 2.73 -25.79 -7.52
CA THR A 289 3.03 -25.95 -8.95
C THR A 289 2.62 -27.34 -9.43
N PRO A 290 1.67 -27.46 -10.40
CA PRO A 290 1.27 -28.74 -10.97
C PRO A 290 2.42 -29.52 -11.62
N ASP A 291 2.40 -30.85 -11.49
CA ASP A 291 3.44 -31.76 -12.01
C ASP A 291 3.70 -31.63 -13.52
N PHE A 292 2.68 -31.23 -14.28
CA PHE A 292 2.81 -30.93 -15.70
C PHE A 292 3.96 -29.97 -16.00
N TYR A 293 4.17 -28.93 -15.18
CA TYR A 293 5.21 -27.94 -15.42
C TYR A 293 6.62 -28.52 -15.20
N ALA A 294 6.77 -29.56 -14.37
CA ALA A 294 8.04 -30.29 -14.26
C ALA A 294 8.27 -31.20 -15.49
N ALA A 295 7.22 -31.77 -16.09
CA ALA A 295 7.33 -32.47 -17.37
C ALA A 295 7.69 -31.50 -18.50
N LEU A 296 7.07 -30.32 -18.52
CA LEU A 296 7.34 -29.26 -19.47
C LEU A 296 8.77 -28.74 -19.38
N ALA A 297 9.34 -28.66 -18.18
CA ALA A 297 10.75 -28.29 -17.97
C ALA A 297 11.73 -29.25 -18.67
N ARG A 298 11.37 -30.53 -18.79
CA ARG A 298 12.21 -31.56 -19.44
C ARG A 298 12.00 -31.62 -20.95
N ASP A 299 10.99 -30.94 -21.48
CA ASP A 299 10.73 -30.89 -22.92
C ASP A 299 11.80 -30.02 -23.61
N PRO A 300 12.63 -30.59 -24.50
CA PRO A 300 13.73 -29.86 -25.13
C PRO A 300 13.28 -28.88 -26.21
N ARG A 301 11.99 -28.89 -26.59
CA ARG A 301 11.47 -28.00 -27.62
C ARG A 301 11.43 -26.56 -27.10
N ASP A 302 11.63 -25.61 -28.00
CA ASP A 302 11.47 -24.18 -27.75
C ASP A 302 10.05 -23.71 -28.06
N GLY A 303 9.61 -22.64 -27.40
CA GLY A 303 8.31 -22.02 -27.63
C GLY A 303 7.70 -21.42 -26.36
N ALA A 304 6.68 -20.60 -26.54
CA ALA A 304 5.92 -19.99 -25.47
C ALA A 304 4.82 -20.92 -24.93
N VAL A 305 4.49 -20.70 -23.66
CA VAL A 305 3.38 -21.36 -22.96
C VAL A 305 2.25 -20.37 -22.78
N LEU A 306 1.07 -20.73 -23.29
CA LEU A 306 -0.18 -20.03 -23.06
C LEU A 306 -0.97 -20.75 -21.98
N ASN A 307 -1.01 -20.17 -20.78
CA ASN A 307 -1.82 -20.71 -19.69
C ASN A 307 -3.20 -20.04 -19.67
N LEU A 308 -4.24 -20.86 -19.59
CA LEU A 308 -5.64 -20.47 -19.50
C LEU A 308 -6.21 -20.94 -18.15
N PRO A 309 -6.97 -20.10 -17.44
CA PRO A 309 -7.55 -18.86 -17.91
C PRO A 309 -6.53 -17.72 -17.81
N MET A 310 -6.58 -16.80 -18.76
CA MET A 310 -5.72 -15.60 -18.77
C MET A 310 -6.44 -14.37 -18.18
N ASN A 311 -7.46 -14.58 -17.35
CA ASN A 311 -8.16 -13.50 -16.68
C ASN A 311 -7.30 -12.91 -15.56
N TRP A 312 -7.25 -11.58 -15.48
CA TRP A 312 -6.50 -10.84 -14.44
C TRP A 312 -5.00 -11.14 -14.39
N ASP A 313 -4.46 -11.69 -15.47
CA ASP A 313 -3.05 -12.05 -15.65
C ASP A 313 -2.50 -12.74 -14.40
N ARG A 314 -2.95 -13.96 -14.07
CA ARG A 314 -2.71 -14.53 -12.73
C ARG A 314 -1.22 -14.65 -12.37
N PRO A 315 -0.76 -14.14 -11.20
CA PRO A 315 0.65 -14.19 -10.81
C PRO A 315 1.16 -15.61 -10.59
N GLY A 316 0.28 -16.58 -10.35
CA GLY A 316 0.67 -17.98 -10.22
C GLY A 316 1.34 -18.56 -11.47
N TYR A 317 1.08 -18.04 -12.68
CA TYR A 317 1.81 -18.51 -13.87
C TYR A 317 3.26 -18.02 -13.93
N LEU A 318 3.57 -16.87 -13.31
CA LEU A 318 4.96 -16.44 -13.12
C LEU A 318 5.70 -17.40 -12.18
N LEU A 319 5.03 -17.95 -11.16
CA LEU A 319 5.59 -19.01 -10.33
C LEU A 319 5.83 -20.29 -11.14
N TYR A 320 4.92 -20.68 -12.02
CA TYR A 320 5.10 -21.88 -12.84
C TYR A 320 6.26 -21.72 -13.82
N GLN A 321 6.47 -20.50 -14.33
CA GLN A 321 7.61 -20.16 -15.18
C GLN A 321 8.95 -20.39 -14.50
N THR A 322 9.08 -20.18 -13.19
CA THR A 322 10.33 -20.49 -12.48
C THR A 322 10.64 -21.99 -12.45
N THR A 323 9.65 -22.83 -12.75
CA THR A 323 9.81 -24.30 -12.83
C THR A 323 10.15 -24.75 -14.26
N HIS A 324 9.39 -24.30 -15.26
CA HIS A 324 9.56 -24.78 -16.64
C HIS A 324 10.56 -23.96 -17.47
N GLY A 325 10.90 -22.73 -17.07
CA GLY A 325 11.90 -21.88 -17.71
C GLY A 325 11.58 -21.40 -19.13
N LYS A 326 10.35 -21.63 -19.61
CA LYS A 326 9.92 -21.27 -20.97
C LYS A 326 9.27 -19.87 -21.01
N PRO A 327 9.31 -19.16 -22.14
CA PRO A 327 8.58 -17.91 -22.31
C PRO A 327 7.07 -18.08 -22.02
N LEU A 328 6.46 -17.04 -21.47
CA LEU A 328 5.01 -16.96 -21.32
C LEU A 328 4.47 -16.00 -22.37
N THR A 329 3.40 -16.40 -23.06
CA THR A 329 2.70 -15.52 -24.01
C THR A 329 2.02 -14.36 -23.29
N VAL A 330 1.49 -14.63 -22.10
CA VAL A 330 0.79 -13.68 -21.22
C VAL A 330 1.07 -14.05 -19.76
N ALA A 331 1.27 -13.06 -18.89
CA ALA A 331 1.47 -13.24 -17.46
C ALA A 331 1.14 -11.95 -16.69
N TYR A 332 1.10 -12.01 -15.34
CA TYR A 332 0.80 -10.86 -14.49
C TYR A 332 1.70 -9.67 -14.80
N ILE A 333 1.07 -8.56 -15.18
CA ILE A 333 1.69 -7.25 -15.26
C ILE A 333 0.94 -6.30 -14.34
N SER A 334 1.67 -5.39 -13.69
CA SER A 334 1.10 -4.50 -12.67
C SER A 334 0.13 -3.46 -13.23
N ARG A 335 0.09 -3.24 -14.55
CA ARG A 335 -0.72 -2.23 -15.25
C ARG A 335 -1.28 -2.83 -16.54
N GLU A 336 -2.53 -2.51 -16.84
CA GLU A 336 -3.22 -2.99 -18.05
C GLU A 336 -2.80 -2.20 -19.28
N ASP A 337 -1.59 -2.43 -19.76
CA ASP A 337 -1.07 -1.74 -20.94
C ASP A 337 -1.76 -2.25 -22.22
N PRO A 338 -2.52 -1.41 -22.95
CA PRO A 338 -3.22 -1.80 -24.18
C PRO A 338 -2.25 -2.09 -25.35
N ARG A 339 -0.94 -1.90 -25.15
CA ARG A 339 0.09 -2.23 -26.12
C ARG A 339 0.55 -3.69 -26.06
N THR A 340 0.12 -4.43 -25.04
CA THR A 340 0.45 -5.84 -24.86
C THR A 340 -0.23 -6.72 -25.91
N LEU A 341 0.32 -7.92 -26.13
CA LEU A 341 -0.23 -8.89 -27.08
C LEU A 341 -1.66 -9.29 -26.72
N THR A 342 -1.98 -9.41 -25.42
CA THR A 342 -3.32 -9.71 -24.91
C THR A 342 -4.38 -8.76 -25.44
N ALA A 343 -4.04 -7.48 -25.59
CA ALA A 343 -4.95 -6.44 -26.07
C ALA A 343 -4.92 -6.24 -27.59
N ARG A 344 -4.08 -6.98 -28.33
CA ARG A 344 -3.84 -6.74 -29.77
C ARG A 344 -3.98 -7.98 -30.66
N MET A 345 -3.91 -9.18 -30.10
CA MET A 345 -3.96 -10.43 -30.85
C MET A 345 -5.36 -11.05 -30.73
N PRO A 346 -6.07 -11.35 -31.84
CA PRO A 346 -7.46 -11.81 -31.83
C PRO A 346 -7.69 -13.04 -30.94
N VAL A 347 -6.85 -14.07 -31.05
CA VAL A 347 -6.96 -15.29 -30.23
C VAL A 347 -6.83 -14.98 -28.74
N LEU A 348 -5.91 -14.09 -28.36
CA LEU A 348 -5.71 -13.72 -26.96
C LEU A 348 -6.88 -12.86 -26.44
N GLN A 349 -7.45 -11.98 -27.27
CA GLN A 349 -8.63 -11.19 -26.90
C GLN A 349 -9.85 -12.07 -26.62
N HIS A 350 -10.10 -13.10 -27.44
CA HIS A 350 -11.17 -14.08 -27.18
C HIS A 350 -10.99 -14.78 -25.82
N PHE A 351 -9.77 -15.21 -25.50
CA PHE A 351 -9.47 -15.82 -24.20
C PHE A 351 -9.44 -14.83 -23.03
N ARG A 352 -9.25 -13.52 -23.28
CA ARG A 352 -9.24 -12.47 -22.25
C ARG A 352 -10.64 -12.00 -21.89
N HIS A 353 -11.48 -11.77 -22.89
CA HIS A 353 -12.80 -11.17 -22.70
C HIS A 353 -13.92 -12.21 -22.54
N LEU A 354 -13.76 -13.40 -23.14
CA LEU A 354 -14.75 -14.50 -23.06
C LEU A 354 -16.15 -14.06 -23.54
N GLU A 355 -16.19 -13.11 -24.45
CA GLU A 355 -17.36 -12.52 -25.09
C GLU A 355 -17.12 -12.44 -26.60
N PRO A 356 -18.20 -12.31 -27.42
CA PRO A 356 -18.05 -12.05 -28.84
C PRO A 356 -17.23 -10.78 -29.08
N ASP A 357 -16.26 -10.87 -29.99
CA ASP A 357 -15.49 -9.72 -30.43
C ASP A 357 -16.27 -8.96 -31.52
N ILE A 358 -16.01 -7.65 -31.64
CA ILE A 358 -16.51 -6.83 -32.76
C ILE A 358 -15.78 -7.24 -34.05
N ILE A 359 -14.55 -7.74 -33.94
CA ILE A 359 -13.80 -8.32 -35.04
C ILE A 359 -14.30 -9.75 -35.27
N ASP A 360 -14.91 -9.98 -36.43
CA ASP A 360 -15.31 -11.32 -36.86
C ASP A 360 -14.05 -12.14 -37.24
N PHE A 361 -13.54 -12.88 -36.26
CA PHE A 361 -12.34 -13.71 -36.39
C PHE A 361 -12.70 -15.20 -36.37
N ASP A 362 -12.31 -15.92 -37.42
CA ASP A 362 -12.56 -17.36 -37.54
C ASP A 362 -11.53 -18.15 -36.71
N LEU A 363 -11.86 -18.40 -35.45
CA LEU A 363 -11.02 -19.16 -34.53
C LEU A 363 -10.68 -20.57 -35.04
N ALA A 364 -11.61 -21.21 -35.75
CA ALA A 364 -11.41 -22.57 -36.24
C ALA A 364 -10.45 -22.61 -37.42
N ALA A 365 -10.55 -21.65 -38.35
CA ALA A 365 -9.67 -21.59 -39.51
C ALA A 365 -8.31 -20.95 -39.20
N GLN A 366 -8.26 -19.96 -38.31
CA GLN A 366 -7.09 -19.08 -38.13
C GLN A 366 -6.43 -19.18 -36.75
N GLY A 367 -7.07 -19.81 -35.77
CA GLY A 367 -6.60 -19.82 -34.38
C GLY A 367 -5.20 -20.41 -34.21
N GLN A 368 -4.95 -21.58 -34.80
CA GLN A 368 -3.63 -22.23 -34.72
C GLN A 368 -2.55 -21.43 -35.47
N GLN A 369 -2.91 -20.74 -36.56
CA GLN A 369 -1.98 -19.90 -37.30
C GLN A 369 -1.51 -18.72 -36.44
N VAL A 370 -2.43 -18.03 -35.78
CA VAL A 370 -2.08 -16.92 -34.87
C VAL A 370 -1.25 -17.41 -33.68
N LEU A 371 -1.59 -18.57 -33.10
CA LEU A 371 -0.79 -19.15 -32.03
C LEU A 371 0.63 -19.52 -32.50
N SER A 372 0.76 -20.04 -33.72
CA SER A 372 2.05 -20.33 -34.34
C SER A 372 2.87 -19.07 -34.59
N ASP A 373 2.26 -17.98 -35.07
CA ASP A 373 2.92 -16.69 -35.29
C ASP A 373 3.43 -16.07 -33.97
N LEU A 374 2.76 -16.38 -32.85
CA LEU A 374 3.15 -16.00 -31.50
C LEU A 374 4.16 -16.97 -30.85
N ASP A 375 4.66 -17.97 -31.59
CA ASP A 375 5.53 -19.04 -31.11
C ASP A 375 4.93 -19.82 -29.91
N VAL A 376 3.60 -19.89 -29.82
CA VAL A 376 2.92 -20.66 -28.78
C VAL A 376 2.97 -22.14 -29.12
N ARG A 377 3.71 -22.89 -28.32
CA ARG A 377 3.83 -24.35 -28.48
C ARG A 377 2.93 -25.14 -27.53
N TRP A 378 2.67 -24.60 -26.35
CA TRP A 378 1.81 -25.27 -25.36
C TRP A 378 0.65 -24.38 -24.97
N VAL A 379 -0.56 -24.90 -25.08
CA VAL A 379 -1.76 -24.31 -24.49
C VAL A 379 -2.18 -25.18 -23.32
N VAL A 380 -2.27 -24.57 -22.15
CA VAL A 380 -2.60 -25.25 -20.89
C VAL A 380 -3.98 -24.79 -20.44
N LEU A 381 -4.94 -25.72 -20.42
CA LEU A 381 -6.24 -25.51 -19.80
C LEU A 381 -6.12 -25.85 -18.32
N ASP A 382 -5.71 -24.87 -17.50
CA ASP A 382 -5.55 -25.01 -16.05
C ASP A 382 -6.93 -25.02 -15.37
N ARG A 383 -7.56 -26.19 -15.34
CA ARG A 383 -8.86 -26.44 -14.70
C ARG A 383 -8.84 -26.23 -13.19
N TYR A 384 -7.67 -26.27 -12.55
CA TYR A 384 -7.55 -25.96 -11.12
C TYR A 384 -7.75 -24.46 -10.88
N LYS A 385 -7.19 -23.61 -11.75
CA LYS A 385 -7.42 -22.16 -11.72
C LYS A 385 -8.71 -21.73 -12.40
N MET A 386 -9.34 -22.61 -13.16
CA MET A 386 -10.59 -22.41 -13.87
C MET A 386 -11.67 -23.38 -13.35
N PRO A 387 -12.25 -23.13 -12.16
CA PRO A 387 -13.29 -24.01 -11.62
C PRO A 387 -14.53 -24.06 -12.53
N ASP A 388 -15.40 -25.03 -12.29
CA ASP A 388 -16.64 -25.18 -13.06
C ASP A 388 -17.47 -23.90 -13.06
N GLY A 389 -17.90 -23.47 -14.25
CA GLY A 389 -18.63 -22.21 -14.43
C GLY A 389 -18.51 -21.66 -15.85
N ARG A 390 -19.01 -20.44 -16.05
CA ARG A 390 -19.02 -19.77 -17.37
C ARG A 390 -17.62 -19.63 -17.96
N GLU A 391 -16.65 -19.22 -17.16
CA GLU A 391 -15.26 -19.04 -17.62
C GLU A 391 -14.70 -20.34 -18.20
N ARG A 392 -14.84 -21.46 -17.47
CA ARG A 392 -14.41 -22.78 -17.92
C ARG A 392 -15.11 -23.19 -19.21
N ALA A 393 -16.44 -23.13 -19.21
CA ALA A 393 -17.24 -23.57 -20.34
C ALA A 393 -16.89 -22.80 -21.63
N VAL A 394 -16.76 -21.47 -21.55
CA VAL A 394 -16.41 -20.65 -22.71
C VAL A 394 -14.96 -20.88 -23.13
N THR A 395 -14.01 -20.93 -22.18
CA THR A 395 -12.59 -21.16 -22.50
C THR A 395 -12.36 -22.52 -23.15
N GLU A 396 -12.99 -23.58 -22.63
CA GLU A 396 -12.90 -24.93 -23.21
C GLU A 396 -13.58 -24.98 -24.59
N ALA A 397 -14.69 -24.27 -24.79
CA ALA A 397 -15.34 -24.18 -26.10
C ALA A 397 -14.47 -23.43 -27.13
N LEU A 398 -13.85 -22.32 -26.76
CA LEU A 398 -12.90 -21.60 -27.61
C LEU A 398 -11.68 -22.46 -27.95
N ALA A 399 -11.15 -23.19 -26.97
CA ALA A 399 -10.06 -24.13 -27.20
C ALA A 399 -10.49 -25.26 -28.15
N HIS A 400 -11.70 -25.80 -28.01
CA HIS A 400 -12.25 -26.82 -28.92
C HIS A 400 -12.45 -26.27 -30.33
N GLN A 401 -12.85 -25.01 -30.50
CA GLN A 401 -12.91 -24.39 -31.83
C GLN A 401 -11.53 -24.32 -32.50
N ILE A 402 -10.47 -23.97 -31.74
CA ILE A 402 -9.11 -23.84 -32.28
C ILE A 402 -8.47 -25.22 -32.55
N PHE A 403 -8.63 -26.18 -31.65
CA PHE A 403 -7.91 -27.45 -31.68
C PHE A 403 -8.74 -28.64 -32.16
N GLY A 404 -10.07 -28.50 -32.27
CA GLY A 404 -10.98 -29.59 -32.58
C GLY A 404 -10.85 -30.75 -31.60
N ASP A 405 -10.89 -31.98 -32.11
CA ASP A 405 -10.79 -33.21 -31.33
C ASP A 405 -9.34 -33.68 -31.11
N GLN A 406 -8.36 -32.76 -31.21
CA GLN A 406 -6.96 -33.10 -30.92
C GLN A 406 -6.80 -33.56 -29.46
N PRO A 407 -6.23 -34.76 -29.21
CA PRO A 407 -6.07 -35.26 -27.85
C PRO A 407 -5.03 -34.44 -27.08
N PRO A 408 -5.24 -34.21 -25.77
CA PRO A 408 -4.27 -33.50 -24.95
C PRO A 408 -2.99 -34.33 -24.79
N ILE A 409 -1.83 -33.66 -24.81
CA ILE A 409 -0.53 -34.29 -24.58
C ILE A 409 -0.31 -34.70 -23.11
N TYR A 410 -1.11 -34.15 -22.19
CA TYR A 410 -1.08 -34.38 -20.74
C TYR A 410 -2.46 -34.05 -20.16
N GLN A 411 -2.94 -34.81 -19.17
CA GLN A 411 -4.19 -34.53 -18.46
C GLN A 411 -4.07 -34.79 -16.97
#